data_AF-A0A561P321-F1
#
_entry.id   AF-A0A561P321-F1
#
_cell.length_a   1.000
_cell.length_b   1.000
_cell.length_c   1.000
_cell.angle_alpha   90.00
_cell.angle_beta   90.00
_cell.angle_gamma   90.00
#
_symmetry.space_group_name_H-M   'P 1'
#
loop_
_entity.id
_entity.type
_entity.pdbx_description
1 polymer ?
#
loop_
_entity_poly.entity_id
_entity_poly.type
_entity_poly.pdbx_seq_one_letter_code
_entity_poly.pdbx_strand_id
1 'polypeptide(L)'
;MVVEWIPRKSTNEQPQQPLTQLKAVVFYTDPLLKPTPIPILFNPLKHHLAALQHMLLQSEPSEIQQKLLALGNSQMDMYAGELDTTVIFNEVRNWLQERGIYERAAYAAFLVQQHGYATVVLTDTSRWILRMAADQQLYIHLHPGRYSPHTFRVKATALKTALAYRVAERHRLLMGDLLRDLNVLRKDLQLSPLRSTAESSHIMEIIDLLRRTGSEEI
;
A
#
# COMPACT_ATOMS: atom_id res chain seq x y z
N MET A 1 -16.86 31.60 -33.03
CA MET A 1 -17.87 31.27 -32.01
C MET A 1 -17.16 30.63 -30.84
N VAL A 2 -17.10 31.33 -29.72
CA VAL A 2 -16.49 30.88 -28.46
C VAL A 2 -17.59 30.19 -27.67
N VAL A 3 -17.38 28.93 -27.31
CA VAL A 3 -18.31 28.19 -26.43
C VAL A 3 -17.82 28.37 -25.01
N GLU A 4 -18.48 29.24 -24.24
CA GLU A 4 -18.28 29.38 -22.81
C GLU A 4 -18.87 28.16 -22.07
N TRP A 5 -18.10 27.58 -21.16
CA TRP A 5 -18.52 26.50 -20.29
C TRP A 5 -18.92 27.07 -18.92
N ILE A 6 -20.20 26.94 -18.56
CA ILE A 6 -20.74 27.34 -17.26
C ILE A 6 -20.61 26.16 -16.27
N PRO A 7 -19.96 26.32 -15.10
CA PRO A 7 -19.89 25.25 -14.11
C PRO A 7 -21.23 25.13 -13.36
N ARG A 8 -21.82 23.93 -13.37
CA ARG A 8 -22.89 23.58 -12.41
C ARG A 8 -22.28 23.38 -11.03
N LYS A 9 -22.79 24.11 -10.03
CA LYS A 9 -22.56 23.80 -8.61
C LYS A 9 -23.20 22.45 -8.30
N SER A 10 -22.37 21.47 -7.92
CA SER A 10 -22.83 20.22 -7.30
C SER A 10 -22.59 20.34 -5.80
N THR A 11 -23.66 20.61 -5.06
CA THR A 11 -23.77 20.29 -3.65
C THR A 11 -24.13 18.81 -3.56
N ASN A 12 -23.17 17.96 -3.23
CA ASN A 12 -23.48 16.64 -2.70
C ASN A 12 -22.29 16.17 -1.84
N GLU A 13 -22.40 16.38 -0.53
CA GLU A 13 -21.64 15.60 0.44
C GLU A 13 -22.19 14.17 0.38
N GLN A 14 -21.54 13.32 -0.43
CA GLN A 14 -21.75 11.89 -0.33
C GLN A 14 -20.83 11.35 0.78
N PRO A 15 -21.35 10.55 1.73
CA PRO A 15 -20.53 9.88 2.70
C PRO A 15 -19.54 8.95 1.97
N GLN A 16 -18.25 9.13 2.25
CA GLN A 16 -17.20 8.23 1.78
C GLN A 16 -17.56 6.81 2.25
N GLN A 17 -17.99 5.96 1.32
CA GLN A 17 -18.13 4.53 1.59
C GLN A 17 -16.75 3.98 1.98
N PRO A 18 -16.65 3.21 3.08
CA PRO A 18 -15.39 2.61 3.46
C PRO A 18 -14.94 1.68 2.34
N LEU A 19 -13.71 1.90 1.89
CA LEU A 19 -13.02 1.02 0.96
C LEU A 19 -13.19 -0.42 1.41
N THR A 20 -13.62 -1.27 0.48
CA THR A 20 -13.33 -2.70 0.50
C THR A 20 -11.81 -2.82 0.64
N GLN A 21 -11.35 -2.95 1.89
CA GLN A 21 -10.10 -3.60 2.18
C GLN A 21 -10.15 -4.89 1.36
N LEU A 22 -9.20 -5.09 0.45
CA LEU A 22 -8.87 -6.44 0.00
C LEU A 22 -8.37 -7.16 1.26
N LYS A 23 -9.33 -7.62 2.08
CA LYS A 23 -9.11 -8.51 3.20
C LYS A 23 -8.69 -9.80 2.51
N ALA A 24 -7.39 -10.03 2.40
CA ALA A 24 -6.90 -11.36 2.07
C ALA A 24 -7.27 -12.26 3.24
N VAL A 25 -8.48 -12.82 3.19
CA VAL A 25 -8.92 -13.84 4.14
C VAL A 25 -8.79 -15.17 3.43
N VAL A 26 -7.66 -15.83 3.64
CA VAL A 26 -7.47 -17.21 3.22
C VAL A 26 -7.97 -18.08 4.39
N PHE A 27 -9.19 -18.60 4.27
CA PHE A 27 -9.72 -19.61 5.18
C PHE A 27 -9.37 -21.01 4.66
N TYR A 28 -8.59 -21.77 5.43
CA TYR A 28 -8.56 -23.23 5.33
C TYR A 28 -9.29 -23.78 6.55
N THR A 29 -10.42 -24.45 6.34
CA THR A 29 -11.09 -25.23 7.38
C THR A 29 -10.89 -26.71 7.10
N ASP A 30 -10.07 -27.36 7.92
CA ASP A 30 -9.94 -28.81 8.02
C ASP A 30 -10.68 -29.24 9.30
N PRO A 31 -11.68 -30.14 9.22
CA PRO A 31 -12.53 -30.51 10.37
C PRO A 31 -11.82 -31.36 11.44
N LEU A 32 -10.53 -31.69 11.27
CA LEU A 32 -9.75 -32.45 12.24
C LEU A 32 -8.50 -31.65 12.65
N LEU A 33 -8.62 -30.84 13.73
CA LEU A 33 -7.52 -30.22 14.48
C LEU A 33 -6.45 -29.50 13.65
N LYS A 34 -6.75 -28.28 13.18
CA LYS A 34 -5.72 -27.26 12.92
C LYS A 34 -6.12 -25.95 13.60
N PRO A 35 -5.25 -25.31 14.39
CA PRO A 35 -5.54 -23.96 14.87
C PRO A 35 -5.77 -23.08 13.63
N THR A 36 -6.91 -22.41 13.60
CA THR A 36 -7.22 -21.40 12.59
C THR A 36 -6.05 -20.42 12.54
N PRO A 37 -5.49 -20.11 11.35
CA PRO A 37 -4.29 -19.30 11.27
C PRO A 37 -4.51 -17.96 11.99
N ILE A 38 -3.54 -17.54 12.81
CA ILE A 38 -3.63 -16.30 13.58
C ILE A 38 -4.00 -15.15 12.61
N PRO A 39 -5.14 -14.46 12.83
CA PRO A 39 -5.66 -13.47 11.88
C PRO A 39 -4.82 -12.19 11.82
N ILE A 40 -4.45 -11.77 10.61
CA ILE A 40 -3.65 -10.57 10.34
C ILE A 40 -4.45 -9.57 9.50
N LEU A 41 -4.51 -8.33 9.98
CA LEU A 41 -4.96 -7.17 9.22
C LEU A 41 -3.76 -6.51 8.54
N PHE A 42 -3.71 -6.61 7.21
CA PHE A 42 -2.65 -6.03 6.39
C PHE A 42 -3.25 -5.32 5.17
N ASN A 43 -2.73 -4.15 4.83
CA ASN A 43 -3.08 -3.45 3.59
C ASN A 43 -1.91 -3.53 2.60
N PRO A 44 -1.90 -4.51 1.68
CA PRO A 44 -0.79 -4.70 0.75
C PRO A 44 -0.56 -3.50 -0.14
N LEU A 45 -1.61 -2.80 -0.57
CA LEU A 45 -1.49 -1.64 -1.44
C LEU A 45 -0.82 -0.43 -0.76
N LYS A 46 -0.81 -0.40 0.57
CA LYS A 46 -0.13 0.65 1.35
C LYS A 46 1.29 0.28 1.79
N HIS A 47 1.59 -1.02 1.83
CA HIS A 47 2.74 -1.50 2.59
C HIS A 47 3.62 -2.51 1.85
N HIS A 48 3.25 -2.94 0.65
CA HIS A 48 4.01 -3.92 -0.13
C HIS A 48 4.14 -3.49 -1.59
N LEU A 49 5.36 -3.17 -2.01
CA LEU A 49 5.66 -2.66 -3.34
C LEU A 49 5.29 -3.66 -4.43
N ALA A 50 5.68 -4.93 -4.30
CA ALA A 50 5.37 -5.94 -5.31
C ALA A 50 3.85 -6.14 -5.48
N ALA A 51 3.07 -6.17 -4.39
CA ALA A 51 1.62 -6.26 -4.47
C ALA A 51 0.99 -5.04 -5.18
N LEU A 52 1.53 -3.85 -4.93
CA LEU A 52 1.14 -2.62 -5.60
C LEU A 52 1.49 -2.66 -7.10
N GLN A 53 2.68 -3.15 -7.46
CA GLN A 53 3.09 -3.33 -8.85
C GLN A 53 2.23 -4.36 -9.58
N HIS A 54 1.95 -5.50 -8.94
CA HIS A 54 1.05 -6.52 -9.48
C HIS A 54 -0.35 -5.92 -9.73
N MET A 55 -0.88 -5.14 -8.78
CA MET A 55 -2.14 -4.42 -8.98
C MET A 55 -2.10 -3.51 -10.20
N LEU A 56 -1.02 -2.76 -10.41
CA LEU A 56 -0.87 -1.91 -11.60
C LEU A 56 -0.82 -2.72 -12.90
N LEU A 57 -0.08 -3.84 -12.91
CA LEU A 57 0.09 -4.68 -14.10
C LEU A 57 -1.23 -5.29 -14.57
N GLN A 58 -2.13 -5.58 -13.63
CA GLN A 58 -3.45 -6.18 -13.87
C GLN A 58 -4.57 -5.15 -14.06
N SER A 59 -4.26 -3.85 -14.09
CA SER A 59 -5.27 -2.80 -14.19
C SER A 59 -5.30 -2.17 -15.57
N GLU A 60 -6.50 -1.97 -16.08
CA GLU A 60 -6.72 -1.16 -17.29
C GLU A 60 -6.47 0.33 -16.98
N PRO A 61 -5.98 1.14 -17.95
CA PRO A 61 -5.75 2.57 -17.75
C PRO A 61 -6.94 3.34 -17.19
N SER A 62 -8.16 2.94 -17.56
CA SER A 62 -9.41 3.56 -17.11
C SER A 62 -9.70 3.34 -15.62
N GLU A 63 -9.15 2.29 -14.99
CA GLU A 63 -9.39 1.94 -13.59
C GLU A 63 -8.34 2.52 -12.64
N ILE A 64 -7.17 2.86 -13.17
CA ILE A 64 -6.00 3.26 -12.39
C ILE A 64 -6.29 4.47 -11.52
N GLN A 65 -6.99 5.48 -12.05
CA GLN A 65 -7.32 6.68 -11.27
C GLN A 65 -8.08 6.33 -9.98
N GLN A 66 -9.13 5.51 -10.08
CA GLN A 66 -9.94 5.12 -8.94
C GLN A 66 -9.12 4.29 -7.93
N LYS A 67 -8.34 3.33 -8.42
CA LYS A 67 -7.46 2.49 -7.60
C LYS A 67 -6.40 3.32 -6.87
N LEU A 68 -5.83 4.33 -7.52
CA LEU A 68 -4.83 5.22 -6.92
C LEU A 68 -5.45 6.16 -5.88
N LEU A 69 -6.65 6.69 -6.11
CA LEU A 69 -7.35 7.53 -5.13
C LEU A 69 -7.60 6.79 -3.81
N ALA A 70 -7.82 5.47 -3.85
CA ALA A 70 -8.00 4.62 -2.67
C ALA A 70 -6.78 4.57 -1.72
N LEU A 71 -5.58 4.92 -2.19
CA LEU A 71 -4.37 4.97 -1.34
C LEU A 71 -4.44 6.09 -0.29
N GLY A 72 -5.35 7.05 -0.45
CA GLY A 72 -5.49 8.21 0.42
C GLY A 72 -4.36 9.22 0.21
N ASN A 73 -4.07 10.02 1.24
CA ASN A 73 -3.09 11.12 1.19
C ASN A 73 -1.97 11.01 2.24
N SER A 74 -2.04 10.02 3.14
CA SER A 74 -1.10 9.86 4.24
C SER A 74 0.28 9.39 3.78
N GLN A 75 1.28 9.60 4.63
CA GLN A 75 2.60 8.99 4.46
C GLN A 75 2.56 7.53 4.94
N MET A 76 3.25 6.64 4.25
CA MET A 76 3.31 5.21 4.55
C MET A 76 4.75 4.68 4.48
N ASP A 77 4.99 3.60 5.19
CA ASP A 77 6.21 2.80 5.08
C ASP A 77 5.91 1.63 4.14
N MET A 78 6.68 1.51 3.06
CA MET A 78 6.48 0.58 1.97
C MET A 78 7.62 -0.44 1.95
N TYR A 79 7.29 -1.71 2.11
CA TYR A 79 8.24 -2.81 1.96
C TYR A 79 8.52 -3.05 0.47
N ALA A 80 9.80 -3.18 0.13
CA ALA A 80 10.33 -3.34 -1.22
C ALA A 80 11.35 -4.50 -1.29
N GLY A 81 11.33 -5.40 -0.31
CA GLY A 81 12.13 -6.63 -0.34
C GLY A 81 11.43 -7.75 -1.10
N GLU A 82 12.03 -8.93 -1.04
CA GLU A 82 11.67 -10.09 -1.86
C GLU A 82 10.59 -10.98 -1.23
N LEU A 83 10.33 -10.86 0.07
CA LEU A 83 9.33 -11.68 0.74
C LEU A 83 7.93 -11.32 0.26
N ASP A 84 7.21 -12.29 -0.27
CA ASP A 84 5.80 -12.10 -0.57
C ASP A 84 4.95 -12.03 0.72
N THR A 85 3.71 -11.56 0.58
CA THR A 85 2.79 -11.42 1.71
C THR A 85 2.48 -12.74 2.43
N THR A 86 2.48 -13.86 1.73
CA THR A 86 2.23 -15.19 2.33
C THR A 86 3.40 -15.59 3.22
N VAL A 87 4.64 -15.39 2.75
CA VAL A 87 5.86 -15.65 3.54
C VAL A 87 5.91 -14.76 4.76
N ILE A 88 5.69 -13.44 4.60
CA ILE A 88 5.62 -12.48 5.71
C ILE A 88 4.61 -12.94 6.77
N PHE A 89 3.40 -13.32 6.36
CA PHE A 89 2.37 -13.75 7.31
C PHE A 89 2.74 -15.04 8.02
N ASN A 90 3.35 -15.99 7.34
CA ASN A 90 3.76 -17.26 7.95
C ASN A 90 4.87 -17.04 8.97
N GLU A 91 5.87 -16.22 8.66
CA GLU A 91 6.93 -15.89 9.63
C GLU A 91 6.38 -15.15 10.85
N VAL A 92 5.47 -14.18 10.66
CA VAL A 92 4.79 -13.49 11.76
C VAL A 92 4.00 -14.47 12.64
N ARG A 93 3.27 -15.40 12.03
CA ARG A 93 2.50 -16.43 12.76
C ARG A 93 3.41 -17.35 13.54
N ASN A 94 4.46 -17.87 12.93
CA ASN A 94 5.43 -18.75 13.60
C ASN A 94 6.07 -18.04 14.79
N TRP A 95 6.48 -16.78 14.61
CA TRP A 95 7.05 -15.96 15.68
C TRP A 95 6.09 -15.77 16.87
N LEU A 96 4.79 -15.62 16.62
CA LEU A 96 3.77 -15.55 17.68
C LEU A 96 3.54 -16.91 18.35
N GLN A 97 3.48 -17.99 17.57
CA GLN A 97 3.25 -19.35 18.08
C GLN A 97 4.40 -19.84 18.96
N GLU A 98 5.66 -19.56 18.60
CA GLU A 98 6.84 -19.83 19.42
C GLU A 98 6.79 -19.13 20.79
N ARG A 99 5.99 -18.06 20.91
CA ARG A 99 5.75 -17.31 22.15
C ARG A 99 4.48 -17.74 22.87
N GLY A 100 3.82 -18.80 22.41
CA GLY A 100 2.57 -19.29 22.98
C GLY A 100 1.36 -18.40 22.69
N ILE A 101 1.42 -17.52 21.68
CA ILE A 101 0.36 -16.59 21.35
C ILE A 101 -0.48 -17.18 20.21
N TYR A 102 -1.63 -17.75 20.53
CA TYR A 102 -2.53 -18.38 19.55
C TYR A 102 -3.83 -17.63 19.32
N GLU A 103 -4.19 -16.74 20.25
CA GLU A 103 -5.53 -16.15 20.31
C GLU A 103 -5.49 -14.69 20.77
N ARG A 104 -6.57 -13.97 20.46
CA ARG A 104 -6.66 -12.52 20.61
C ARG A 104 -6.38 -12.04 22.04
N ALA A 105 -6.88 -12.75 23.05
CA ALA A 105 -6.67 -12.39 24.45
C ALA A 105 -5.18 -12.47 24.85
N ALA A 106 -4.50 -13.56 24.44
CA ALA A 106 -3.06 -13.72 24.65
C ALA A 106 -2.26 -12.63 23.91
N TYR A 107 -2.63 -12.33 22.66
CA TYR A 107 -1.98 -11.27 21.89
C TYR A 107 -2.17 -9.89 22.51
N ALA A 108 -3.36 -9.59 23.04
CA ALA A 108 -3.63 -8.33 23.74
C ALA A 108 -2.78 -8.18 25.01
N ALA A 109 -2.73 -9.22 25.84
CA ALA A 109 -1.92 -9.24 27.05
C ALA A 109 -0.42 -9.08 26.72
N PHE A 110 0.05 -9.79 25.69
CA PHE A 110 1.40 -9.66 25.17
C PHE A 110 1.73 -8.22 24.76
N LEU A 111 0.86 -7.57 23.97
CA LEU A 111 1.11 -6.18 23.56
C LEU A 111 1.12 -5.19 24.73
N VAL A 112 0.33 -5.40 25.77
CA VAL A 112 0.39 -4.58 26.99
C VAL A 112 1.78 -4.67 27.63
N GLN A 113 2.34 -5.88 27.72
CA GLN A 113 3.70 -6.10 28.23
C GLN A 113 4.77 -5.46 27.33
N GLN A 114 4.50 -5.31 26.03
CA GLN A 114 5.39 -4.66 25.05
C GLN A 114 5.10 -3.16 24.86
N HIS A 115 4.36 -2.52 25.77
CA HIS A 115 4.01 -1.09 25.68
C HIS A 115 3.21 -0.71 24.42
N GLY A 116 2.32 -1.60 23.98
CA GLY A 116 1.30 -1.36 22.97
C GLY A 116 1.66 -1.75 21.53
N TYR A 117 2.90 -2.19 21.28
CA TYR A 117 3.32 -2.72 19.98
C TYR A 117 4.44 -3.73 20.14
N ALA A 118 4.62 -4.60 19.15
CA ALA A 118 5.77 -5.49 19.07
C ALA A 118 6.50 -5.31 17.75
N THR A 119 7.78 -5.66 17.73
CA THR A 119 8.59 -5.69 16.51
C THR A 119 9.05 -7.12 16.26
N VAL A 120 8.78 -7.64 15.06
CA VAL A 120 9.34 -8.90 14.57
C VAL A 120 10.40 -8.60 13.51
N VAL A 121 11.46 -9.40 13.49
CA VAL A 121 12.48 -9.38 12.45
C VAL A 121 12.27 -10.62 11.60
N LEU A 122 12.11 -10.44 10.30
CA LEU A 122 11.90 -11.51 9.33
C LEU A 122 13.23 -12.03 8.77
N THR A 123 13.18 -13.11 7.99
CA THR A 123 14.35 -13.79 7.42
C THR A 123 15.20 -12.90 6.52
N ASP A 124 14.58 -11.94 5.83
CA ASP A 124 15.27 -10.93 5.01
C ASP A 124 15.82 -9.76 5.83
N THR A 125 15.85 -9.86 7.16
CA THR A 125 16.24 -8.82 8.12
C THR A 125 15.28 -7.63 8.23
N SER A 126 14.20 -7.60 7.45
CA SER A 126 13.18 -6.55 7.57
C SER A 126 12.48 -6.62 8.93
N ARG A 127 12.14 -5.45 9.46
CA ARG A 127 11.50 -5.26 10.75
C ARG A 127 10.05 -4.88 10.51
N TRP A 128 9.13 -5.58 11.18
CA TRP A 128 7.70 -5.39 11.04
C TRP A 128 7.06 -5.10 12.38
N ILE A 129 6.09 -4.20 12.37
CA ILE A 129 5.42 -3.70 13.57
C ILE A 129 4.04 -4.36 13.66
N LEU A 130 3.80 -4.95 14.82
CA LEU A 130 2.55 -5.57 15.20
C LEU A 130 1.84 -4.67 16.21
N ARG A 131 0.58 -4.33 15.94
CA ARG A 131 -0.29 -3.58 16.85
C ARG A 131 -1.64 -4.26 17.02
N MET A 132 -2.37 -3.86 18.05
CA MET A 132 -3.78 -4.25 18.19
C MET A 132 -4.61 -3.52 17.12
N ALA A 133 -5.33 -4.26 16.29
CA ALA A 133 -6.30 -3.68 15.39
C ALA A 133 -7.63 -3.42 16.12
N ALA A 134 -8.41 -2.48 15.59
CA ALA A 134 -9.79 -2.27 16.05
C ALA A 134 -10.74 -3.38 15.58
N ASP A 135 -10.41 -4.06 14.47
CA ASP A 135 -11.18 -5.20 13.94
C ASP A 135 -11.03 -6.40 14.90
N GLN A 136 -12.16 -6.95 15.36
CA GLN A 136 -12.16 -8.07 16.31
C GLN A 136 -11.78 -9.40 15.65
N GLN A 137 -12.06 -9.57 14.36
CA GLN A 137 -11.75 -10.78 13.60
C GLN A 137 -10.31 -10.74 13.09
N LEU A 138 -9.84 -9.60 12.60
CA LEU A 138 -8.48 -9.37 12.13
C LEU A 138 -7.70 -8.50 13.12
N TYR A 139 -7.34 -9.07 14.26
CA TYR A 139 -6.88 -8.29 15.42
C TYR A 139 -5.39 -7.91 15.41
N ILE A 140 -4.59 -8.45 14.49
CA ILE A 140 -3.15 -8.12 14.36
C ILE A 140 -2.96 -7.12 13.23
N HIS A 141 -2.82 -5.84 13.54
CA HIS A 141 -2.46 -4.84 12.53
C HIS A 141 -0.96 -4.91 12.25
N LEU A 142 -0.61 -5.29 11.01
CA LEU A 142 0.75 -5.48 10.55
C LEU A 142 1.16 -4.36 9.58
N HIS A 143 2.35 -3.78 9.77
CA HIS A 143 2.96 -2.86 8.81
C HIS A 143 4.49 -2.88 8.92
N PRO A 144 5.23 -2.50 7.86
CA PRO A 144 6.68 -2.38 7.91
C PRO A 144 7.13 -1.35 8.94
N GLY A 145 8.25 -1.62 9.60
CA GLY A 145 8.89 -0.70 10.51
C GLY A 145 9.50 0.49 9.78
N ARG A 146 9.42 1.68 10.37
CA ARG A 146 10.07 2.87 9.83
C ARG A 146 11.58 2.66 9.77
N TYR A 147 12.19 2.97 8.63
CA TYR A 147 13.63 2.80 8.38
C TYR A 147 14.13 1.34 8.53
N SER A 148 13.22 0.38 8.42
CA SER A 148 13.58 -1.03 8.34
C SER A 148 14.41 -1.30 7.08
N PRO A 149 15.30 -2.32 7.10
CA PRO A 149 15.81 -2.92 5.87
C PRO A 149 14.67 -3.20 4.88
N HIS A 150 14.97 -3.00 3.60
CA HIS A 150 14.03 -3.17 2.49
C HIS A 150 12.76 -2.32 2.59
N THR A 151 12.74 -1.24 3.39
CA THR A 151 11.56 -0.39 3.56
C THR A 151 11.91 1.06 3.28
N PHE A 152 11.09 1.73 2.48
CA PHE A 152 11.20 3.17 2.23
C PHE A 152 9.93 3.89 2.67
N ARG A 153 10.08 5.15 3.10
CA ARG A 153 8.96 5.97 3.54
C ARG A 153 8.54 6.92 2.43
N VAL A 154 7.26 6.92 2.07
CA VAL A 154 6.74 7.65 0.92
C VAL A 154 5.43 8.36 1.23
N LYS A 155 5.25 9.58 0.68
CA LYS A 155 3.96 10.28 0.72
C LYS A 155 3.03 9.68 -0.34
N ALA A 156 1.79 9.36 0.02
CA ALA A 156 0.81 8.81 -0.93
C ALA A 156 0.65 9.70 -2.18
N THR A 157 0.74 11.02 -2.04
CA THR A 157 0.60 11.93 -3.20
C THR A 157 1.76 11.79 -4.20
N ALA A 158 2.99 11.60 -3.72
CA ALA A 158 4.14 11.34 -4.58
C ALA A 158 4.04 9.94 -5.23
N LEU A 159 3.70 8.92 -4.43
CA LEU A 159 3.50 7.56 -4.91
C LEU A 159 2.42 7.47 -5.99
N LYS A 160 1.21 8.02 -5.75
CA LYS A 160 0.13 8.05 -6.75
C LYS A 160 0.58 8.69 -8.06
N THR A 161 1.33 9.79 -7.98
CA THR A 161 1.86 10.48 -9.17
C THR A 161 2.84 9.58 -9.93
N ALA A 162 3.77 8.94 -9.23
CA ALA A 162 4.76 8.03 -9.83
C ALA A 162 4.09 6.80 -10.49
N LEU A 163 3.11 6.20 -9.83
CA LEU A 163 2.36 5.06 -10.36
C LEU A 163 1.55 5.43 -11.60
N ALA A 164 0.84 6.57 -11.56
CA ALA A 164 0.10 7.07 -12.72
C ALA A 164 1.04 7.36 -13.91
N TYR A 165 2.23 7.90 -13.62
CA TYR A 165 3.24 8.14 -14.65
C TYR A 165 3.73 6.83 -15.28
N ARG A 166 4.01 5.80 -14.48
CA ARG A 166 4.43 4.48 -14.98
C ARG A 166 3.37 3.82 -15.86
N VAL A 167 2.09 3.95 -15.50
CA VAL A 167 0.99 3.47 -16.35
C VAL A 167 0.95 4.27 -17.65
N ALA A 168 0.94 5.60 -17.58
CA ALA A 168 0.92 6.45 -18.77
C ALA A 168 2.11 6.19 -19.70
N GLU A 169 3.30 5.98 -19.14
CA GLU A 169 4.52 5.59 -19.86
C GLU A 169 4.33 4.26 -20.61
N ARG A 170 3.87 3.22 -19.92
CA ARG A 170 3.62 1.88 -20.51
C ARG A 170 2.63 1.94 -21.68
N HIS A 171 1.61 2.78 -21.57
CA HIS A 171 0.57 2.94 -22.57
C HIS A 171 0.87 4.05 -23.60
N ARG A 172 2.07 4.64 -23.59
CA ARG A 172 2.50 5.73 -24.50
C ARG A 172 1.56 6.93 -24.51
N LEU A 173 1.03 7.29 -23.34
CA LEU A 173 0.11 8.42 -23.13
C LEU A 173 0.82 9.73 -22.74
N LEU A 174 2.14 9.69 -22.56
CA LEU A 174 2.95 10.85 -22.19
C LEU A 174 3.21 11.76 -23.39
N MET A 175 3.24 13.08 -23.15
CA MET A 175 3.51 14.10 -24.18
C MET A 175 5.00 14.38 -24.36
N GLY A 176 5.86 13.92 -23.45
CA GLY A 176 7.31 14.11 -23.51
C GLY A 176 7.82 15.37 -22.80
N ASP A 177 6.94 16.13 -22.16
CA ASP A 177 7.28 17.22 -21.24
C ASP A 177 6.99 16.74 -19.82
N LEU A 178 8.04 16.41 -19.07
CA LEU A 178 7.92 15.81 -17.74
C LEU A 178 7.03 16.61 -16.80
N LEU A 179 7.20 17.93 -16.70
CA LEU A 179 6.43 18.74 -15.75
C LEU A 179 4.96 18.79 -16.15
N ARG A 180 4.71 18.96 -17.46
CA ARG A 180 3.36 18.97 -18.01
C ARG A 180 2.66 17.62 -17.82
N ASP A 181 3.34 16.53 -18.13
CA ASP A 181 2.85 15.16 -17.97
C ASP A 181 2.48 14.87 -16.51
N LEU A 182 3.38 15.17 -15.57
CA LEU A 182 3.11 15.02 -14.14
C LEU A 182 1.90 15.85 -13.70
N ASN A 183 1.78 17.10 -14.17
CA ASN A 183 0.68 17.97 -13.77
C ASN A 183 -0.68 17.54 -14.34
N VAL A 184 -0.73 16.95 -15.54
CA VAL A 184 -1.96 16.33 -16.08
C VAL A 184 -2.39 15.17 -15.19
N LEU A 185 -1.48 14.24 -14.90
CA LEU A 185 -1.78 13.07 -14.06
C LEU A 185 -2.21 13.49 -12.64
N ARG A 186 -1.55 14.51 -12.08
CA ARG A 186 -1.90 15.06 -10.76
C ARG A 186 -3.29 15.68 -10.74
N LYS A 187 -3.70 16.36 -11.81
CA LYS A 187 -5.05 16.92 -11.93
C LYS A 187 -6.10 15.81 -11.85
N ASP A 188 -5.89 14.71 -12.57
CA ASP A 188 -6.81 13.56 -12.56
C ASP A 188 -6.84 12.89 -11.16
N LEU A 189 -5.71 12.87 -10.47
CA LEU A 189 -5.60 12.41 -9.09
C LEU A 189 -6.08 13.41 -8.03
N GLN A 190 -6.65 14.55 -8.42
CA GLN A 190 -7.12 15.62 -7.53
C GLN A 190 -6.00 16.17 -6.62
N LEU A 191 -4.78 16.27 -7.15
CA LEU A 191 -3.60 16.80 -6.47
C LEU A 191 -3.23 18.18 -7.02
N SER A 192 -2.70 19.04 -6.15
CA SER A 192 -2.17 20.35 -6.57
C SER A 192 -1.03 20.20 -7.58
N PRO A 193 -0.87 21.11 -8.55
CA PRO A 193 0.22 21.05 -9.51
C PRO A 193 1.59 21.24 -8.83
N LEU A 194 2.62 20.66 -9.44
CA LEU A 194 4.02 20.92 -9.14
C LEU A 194 4.45 22.23 -9.80
N ARG A 195 5.33 22.99 -9.14
CA ARG A 195 5.80 24.28 -9.67
C ARG A 195 6.99 24.13 -10.62
N SER A 196 7.78 23.08 -10.43
CA SER A 196 8.99 22.83 -11.22
C SER A 196 9.35 21.34 -11.24
N THR A 197 10.23 20.95 -12.17
CA THR A 197 10.84 19.61 -12.19
C THR A 197 11.75 19.37 -11.00
N ALA A 198 12.37 20.41 -10.42
CA ALA A 198 13.17 20.26 -9.20
C ALA A 198 12.33 19.76 -8.01
N GLU A 199 11.08 20.23 -7.87
CA GLU A 199 10.13 19.73 -6.86
C GLU A 199 9.67 18.29 -7.13
N SER A 200 9.95 17.75 -8.31
CA SER A 200 9.58 16.39 -8.71
C SER A 200 10.66 15.34 -8.43
N SER A 201 11.83 15.72 -7.91
CA SER A 201 12.97 14.80 -7.69
C SER A 201 12.57 13.52 -6.96
N HIS A 202 11.84 13.64 -5.85
CA HIS A 202 11.38 12.49 -5.09
C HIS A 202 10.35 11.62 -5.86
N ILE A 203 9.53 12.23 -6.72
CA ILE A 203 8.62 11.48 -7.60
C ILE A 203 9.44 10.68 -8.61
N MET A 204 10.51 11.27 -9.16
CA MET A 204 11.41 10.60 -10.09
C MET A 204 12.18 9.46 -9.43
N GLU A 205 12.67 9.63 -8.21
CA GLU A 205 13.28 8.54 -7.42
C GLU A 205 12.34 7.34 -7.27
N ILE A 206 11.04 7.59 -7.02
CA ILE A 206 10.04 6.52 -6.92
C ILE A 206 9.80 5.88 -8.30
N ILE A 207 9.72 6.67 -9.37
CA ILE A 207 9.58 6.15 -10.73
C ILE A 207 10.76 5.23 -11.08
N ASP A 208 11.99 5.62 -10.75
CA ASP A 208 13.18 4.83 -11.02
C ASP A 208 13.24 3.56 -10.16
N LEU A 209 12.81 3.64 -8.89
CA LEU A 209 12.62 2.45 -8.05
C LEU A 209 11.63 1.47 -8.70
N LEU A 210 10.46 1.97 -9.13
CA LEU A 210 9.42 1.18 -9.79
C LEU A 210 9.84 0.60 -11.14
N ARG A 211 10.83 1.22 -11.82
CA ARG A 211 11.43 0.67 -13.04
C ARG A 211 12.32 -0.52 -12.71
N ARG A 212 13.24 -0.37 -11.74
CA ARG A 212 14.20 -1.41 -11.37
C ARG A 212 13.53 -2.69 -10.85
N THR A 213 12.48 -2.55 -10.03
CA THR A 213 11.78 -3.70 -9.46
C THR A 213 10.75 -4.32 -10.40
N GLY A 214 10.48 -3.71 -11.57
CA GLY A 214 9.55 -4.23 -12.58
C GLY A 214 10.22 -4.77 -13.84
N SER A 215 11.56 -4.84 -13.87
CA SER A 215 12.34 -5.25 -15.05
C SER A 215 12.69 -6.74 -15.10
N GLU A 216 12.26 -7.56 -14.14
CA GLU A 216 12.55 -9.01 -14.13
C GLU A 216 11.51 -9.89 -14.83
N GLU A 217 10.50 -9.30 -15.50
CA GLU A 217 9.47 -10.06 -16.25
C GLU A 217 9.33 -9.65 -17.74
N ILE A 218 10.42 -9.37 -18.44
CA ILE A 218 10.41 -9.32 -19.92
C ILE A 218 11.44 -10.29 -20.50
#